data_AF-A0A7C6ULY4-F1
#
_entry.id   AF-A0A7C6ULY4-F1
#
_cell.length_a   1.000
_cell.length_b   1.000
_cell.length_c   1.000
_cell.angle_alpha   90.00
_cell.angle_beta   90.00
_cell.angle_gamma   90.00
#
_symmetry.space_group_name_H-M   'P 1'
#
loop_
_entity.id
_entity.type
_entity.pdbx_description
1 polymer ?
#
loop_
_entity_poly.entity_id
_entity_poly.type
_entity_poly.pdbx_seq_one_letter_code
_entity_poly.pdbx_strand_id
1 'polypeptide(L)'
;MISIRQRKGLAIGLIWSLLAWIPYYTEYLTSFRNILGIPAALGLNLELALNRGDAFIFSMLLGIGIGFVFGTIIDLAKRGIKIIGLLPSRRKKEMKRRVW
;
A
#
# COMPACT_ATOMS: atom_id res chain seq x y z
N MET A 1 14.57 -3.64 -4.85
CA MET A 1 13.65 -4.68 -5.35
C MET A 1 12.37 -4.63 -4.52
N ILE A 2 11.20 -4.54 -5.17
CA ILE A 2 9.89 -4.52 -4.49
C ILE A 2 9.65 -5.90 -3.85
N SER A 3 9.20 -5.93 -2.60
CA SER A 3 8.93 -7.20 -1.91
C SER A 3 7.67 -7.87 -2.48
N ILE A 4 7.61 -9.22 -2.42
CA ILE A 4 6.42 -9.97 -2.83
C ILE A 4 5.14 -9.49 -2.12
N ARG A 5 5.26 -9.00 -0.89
CA ARG A 5 4.14 -8.47 -0.10
C ARG A 5 3.69 -7.10 -0.60
N GLN A 6 4.62 -6.21 -0.95
CA GLN A 6 4.29 -4.95 -1.59
C GLN A 6 3.62 -5.18 -2.95
N ARG A 7 4.11 -6.15 -3.75
CA ARG A 7 3.47 -6.53 -5.02
C ARG A 7 2.04 -7.04 -4.82
N LYS A 8 1.81 -7.86 -3.78
CA LYS A 8 0.45 -8.29 -3.40
C LYS A 8 -0.41 -7.12 -2.91
N GLY A 9 0.15 -6.20 -2.13
CA GLY A 9 -0.53 -5.00 -1.67
C GLY A 9 -0.97 -4.09 -2.82
N LEU A 10 -0.11 -3.89 -3.82
CA LEU A 10 -0.44 -3.17 -5.05
C LEU A 10 -1.59 -3.86 -5.81
N ALA A 11 -1.52 -5.18 -5.99
CA ALA A 11 -2.57 -5.94 -6.67
C ALA A 11 -3.92 -5.87 -5.93
N ILE A 12 -3.91 -6.02 -4.59
CA ILE A 12 -5.10 -5.89 -3.76
C ILE A 12 -5.65 -4.47 -3.83
N GLY A 13 -4.80 -3.45 -3.75
CA GLY A 13 -5.19 -2.04 -3.88
C GLY A 13 -5.85 -1.73 -5.22
N LEU A 14 -5.33 -2.30 -6.31
CA LEU A 14 -5.91 -2.16 -7.64
C LEU A 14 -7.28 -2.84 -7.74
N ILE A 15 -7.38 -4.10 -7.29
CA ILE A 15 -8.66 -4.83 -7.27
C ILE A 15 -9.69 -4.10 -6.41
N TRP A 16 -9.28 -3.62 -5.23
CA TRP A 16 -10.14 -2.87 -4.33
C TRP A 16 -10.64 -1.57 -4.96
N SER A 17 -9.78 -0.87 -5.72
CA SER A 17 -10.17 0.34 -6.46
C SER A 17 -11.21 0.05 -7.54
N LEU A 18 -11.07 -1.06 -8.27
CA LEU A 18 -12.06 -1.47 -9.27
C LEU A 18 -13.39 -1.84 -8.62
N LEU A 19 -13.34 -2.60 -7.52
CA LEU A 19 -14.54 -3.00 -6.77
C LEU A 19 -15.24 -1.80 -6.11
N ALA A 20 -14.53 -0.71 -5.81
CA ALA A 20 -15.10 0.49 -5.20
C ALA A 20 -16.20 1.15 -6.03
N TRP A 21 -16.17 0.95 -7.35
CA TRP A 21 -17.15 1.50 -8.28
C TRP A 21 -18.45 0.68 -8.32
N ILE A 22 -18.43 -0.58 -7.88
CA ILE A 22 -19.63 -1.42 -7.84
C ILE A 22 -20.71 -0.83 -6.92
N PRO A 23 -20.48 -0.57 -5.62
CA PRO A 23 -21.48 0.04 -4.74
C PRO A 23 -21.71 1.54 -5.05
N TYR A 24 -20.92 2.12 -5.95
CA TYR A 24 -21.13 3.48 -6.44
C TYR A 24 -22.18 3.51 -7.56
N TYR A 25 -22.10 2.58 -8.51
CA TYR A 25 -23.05 2.46 -9.62
C TYR A 25 -24.24 1.56 -9.34
N THR A 26 -24.19 0.77 -8.26
CA THR A 26 -25.25 -0.16 -7.90
C THR A 26 -25.61 -0.02 -6.43
N GLU A 27 -26.87 -0.25 -6.08
CA GLU A 27 -27.30 -0.36 -4.67
C GLU A 27 -26.88 -1.68 -4.02
N TYR A 28 -26.28 -2.59 -4.79
CA TYR A 28 -25.68 -3.81 -4.28
C TYR A 28 -24.50 -3.47 -3.37
N LEU A 29 -24.37 -4.20 -2.26
CA LEU A 29 -23.29 -4.02 -1.27
C LEU A 29 -23.33 -2.68 -0.52
N THR A 30 -24.50 -2.07 -0.38
CA THR A 30 -24.74 -0.87 0.43
C THR A 30 -24.18 -0.99 1.86
N SER A 31 -24.31 -2.15 2.50
CA SER A 31 -23.72 -2.42 3.83
C SER A 31 -22.20 -2.32 3.87
N PHE A 32 -21.52 -2.59 2.75
CA PHE A 32 -20.06 -2.54 2.64
C PHE A 32 -19.56 -1.29 1.91
N ARG A 33 -20.45 -0.41 1.45
CA ARG A 33 -20.12 0.83 0.72
C ARG A 33 -19.13 1.70 1.47
N ASN A 34 -19.26 1.77 2.80
CA ASN A 34 -18.38 2.58 3.65
C ASN A 34 -16.91 2.11 3.63
N ILE A 35 -16.65 0.85 3.26
CA ILE A 35 -15.28 0.30 3.19
C ILE A 35 -14.88 0.13 1.73
N LEU A 36 -15.71 -0.53 0.91
CA LEU A 36 -15.40 -0.79 -0.49
C LEU A 36 -15.38 0.49 -1.32
N GLY A 37 -16.28 1.44 -1.05
CA GLY A 37 -16.43 2.68 -1.83
C GLY A 37 -15.40 3.77 -1.51
N ILE A 38 -14.49 3.57 -0.54
CA ILE A 38 -13.51 4.58 -0.13
C ILE A 38 -12.66 5.06 -1.32
N PRO A 39 -12.04 4.17 -2.13
CA PRO A 39 -11.21 4.62 -3.26
C PRO A 39 -11.99 5.48 -4.27
N ALA A 40 -13.23 5.08 -4.60
CA ALA A 40 -14.07 5.81 -5.55
C ALA A 40 -14.49 7.19 -5.00
N ALA A 41 -14.91 7.26 -3.74
CA ALA A 41 -15.26 8.51 -3.08
C ALA A 41 -14.06 9.48 -3.01
N LEU A 42 -12.87 8.97 -2.67
CA LEU A 42 -11.66 9.78 -2.67
C LEU A 42 -11.27 10.25 -4.08
N GLY A 43 -11.40 9.39 -5.09
CA GLY A 43 -11.16 9.74 -6.49
C GLY A 43 -12.05 10.88 -6.98
N LEU A 44 -13.35 10.81 -6.67
CA LEU A 44 -14.33 11.86 -6.98
C LEU A 44 -14.03 13.17 -6.28
N ASN A 45 -13.70 13.12 -4.98
CA ASN A 45 -13.33 14.31 -4.23
C ASN A 45 -12.06 14.98 -4.78
N LEU A 46 -11.10 14.20 -5.26
CA LEU A 46 -9.89 14.71 -5.89
C LEU A 46 -10.16 15.35 -7.26
N GLU A 47 -11.00 14.73 -8.08
CA GLU A 47 -11.44 15.34 -9.35
C GLU A 47 -12.15 16.68 -9.08
N LEU A 48 -13.05 16.71 -8.11
CA LEU A 48 -13.79 17.92 -7.71
C LEU A 48 -12.86 19.00 -7.16
N ALA A 49 -11.89 18.63 -6.32
CA ALA A 49 -10.93 19.57 -5.72
C ALA A 49 -9.95 20.14 -6.74
N LEU A 50 -9.52 19.33 -7.72
CA LEU A 50 -8.59 19.75 -8.77
C LEU A 50 -9.31 20.37 -9.98
N ASN A 51 -10.63 20.21 -10.06
CA ASN A 51 -11.51 20.60 -11.15
C ASN A 51 -11.00 20.14 -12.54
N ARG A 52 -10.30 18.99 -12.56
CA ARG A 52 -9.68 18.39 -13.73
C ARG A 52 -9.33 16.93 -13.46
N GLY A 53 -9.28 16.14 -14.53
CA GLY A 53 -8.85 14.74 -14.49
C GLY A 53 -10.03 13.77 -14.51
N ASP A 54 -9.76 12.53 -14.13
CA ASP A 54 -10.74 11.44 -14.13
C ASP A 54 -10.72 10.76 -12.76
N ALA A 55 -11.84 10.81 -12.05
CA ALA A 55 -12.02 10.19 -10.74
C ALA A 55 -11.70 8.70 -10.74
N PHE A 56 -11.95 7.99 -11.85
CA PHE A 56 -11.61 6.58 -11.98
C PHE A 56 -10.10 6.37 -11.87
N ILE A 57 -9.32 7.18 -12.59
CA ILE A 57 -7.85 7.13 -12.55
C ILE A 57 -7.34 7.53 -11.17
N PHE A 58 -7.88 8.60 -10.58
CA PHE A 58 -7.50 9.01 -9.23
C PHE A 58 -7.81 7.95 -8.17
N SER A 59 -8.96 7.29 -8.27
CA SER A 59 -9.34 6.20 -7.36
C SER A 59 -8.35 5.03 -7.43
N MET A 60 -7.91 4.66 -8.64
CA MET A 60 -6.89 3.61 -8.83
C MET A 60 -5.54 4.01 -8.27
N LEU A 61 -5.07 5.23 -8.54
CA LEU A 61 -3.81 5.74 -7.99
C LEU A 61 -3.83 5.71 -6.46
N LEU A 62 -4.93 6.16 -5.85
CA LEU A 62 -5.09 6.16 -4.40
C LEU A 62 -5.15 4.75 -3.84
N GLY A 63 -5.97 3.85 -4.38
CA GLY A 63 -6.07 2.50 -3.84
C GLY A 63 -4.79 1.69 -4.03
N ILE A 64 -4.05 1.88 -5.13
CA ILE A 64 -2.71 1.32 -5.32
C ILE A 64 -1.73 1.91 -4.29
N GLY A 65 -1.74 3.23 -4.07
CA GLY A 65 -0.90 3.90 -3.09
C GLY A 65 -1.18 3.41 -1.66
N ILE A 66 -2.44 3.31 -1.28
CA ILE A 66 -2.88 2.78 0.01
C ILE A 66 -2.45 1.31 0.15
N GLY A 67 -2.70 0.47 -0.87
CA GLY A 67 -2.28 -0.93 -0.88
C GLY A 67 -0.77 -1.11 -0.75
N PHE A 68 0.01 -0.23 -1.37
CA PHE A 68 1.46 -0.20 -1.24
C PHE A 68 1.91 0.19 0.17
N VAL A 69 1.31 1.22 0.76
CA VAL A 69 1.60 1.67 2.13
C VAL A 69 1.30 0.55 3.12
N PHE A 70 0.12 -0.09 3.03
CA PHE A 70 -0.21 -1.24 3.87
C PHE A 70 0.75 -2.42 3.67
N GLY A 71 1.07 -2.76 2.42
CA GLY A 71 2.04 -3.82 2.12
C GLY A 71 3.42 -3.52 2.70
N THR A 72 3.81 -2.26 2.73
CA THR A 72 5.07 -1.78 3.32
C THR A 72 5.02 -1.85 4.85
N ILE A 73 3.96 -1.36 5.49
CA ILE A 73 3.76 -1.46 6.95
C ILE A 73 3.83 -2.93 7.41
N ILE A 74 3.16 -3.83 6.69
CA ILE A 74 3.19 -5.27 6.99
C ILE A 74 4.61 -5.84 6.85
N ASP A 75 5.35 -5.41 5.83
CA ASP A 75 6.74 -5.87 5.65
C ASP A 75 7.67 -5.34 6.74
N LEU A 76 7.50 -4.09 7.17
CA LEU A 76 8.21 -3.50 8.31
C LEU A 76 7.88 -4.22 9.62
N ALA A 77 6.60 -4.45 9.90
CA ALA A 77 6.16 -5.13 11.11
C ALA A 77 6.72 -6.56 11.19
N LYS A 78 6.70 -7.31 10.08
CA LYS A 78 7.21 -8.69 10.03
C LYS A 78 8.73 -8.80 10.05
N ARG A 79 9.46 -7.79 9.57
CA ARG A 79 10.93 -7.77 9.69
C ARG A 79 11.38 -7.47 11.13
N GLY A 80 10.44 -7.18 12.03
CA GLY A 80 10.73 -6.54 13.30
C GLY A 80 11.20 -5.11 13.02
N ILE A 81 10.82 -4.17 13.88
CA ILE A 81 11.35 -2.82 13.83
C ILE A 81 12.86 -2.89 14.14
N LYS A 82 13.68 -3.20 13.13
CA LYS A 82 15.10 -2.97 13.16
C LYS A 82 15.26 -1.52 12.71
N ILE A 83 15.09 -0.59 13.66
CA ILE A 83 15.48 0.81 13.47
C ILE A 83 16.97 0.78 13.13
N ILE A 84 17.27 0.89 11.84
CA ILE A 84 18.62 1.08 11.32
C ILE A 84 19.02 2.48 11.79
N GLY A 85 19.67 2.54 12.96
CA GLY A 85 20.05 3.80 13.61
C GLY A 85 20.37 3.69 15.10
N LEU A 86 19.89 2.67 15.83
CA LEU A 86 20.01 2.65 17.30
C LEU A 86 20.78 1.46 17.92
N LEU A 87 21.17 0.46 17.14
CA LEU A 87 22.09 -0.57 17.62
C LEU A 87 23.23 -0.79 16.62
N PRO A 88 24.49 -0.47 16.96
CA PRO A 88 25.61 -1.02 16.23
C PRO A 88 25.52 -2.54 16.38
N SER A 89 25.46 -3.23 15.26
CA SER A 89 25.54 -4.69 15.17
C SER A 89 26.92 -5.16 15.66
N ARG A 90 27.18 -5.11 16.97
CA ARG A 90 28.30 -5.78 17.61
C ARG A 90 27.99 -7.27 17.65
N ARG A 91 28.39 -7.97 16.59
CA ARG A 91 29.05 -9.28 16.62
C ARG A 91 29.11 -9.83 15.19
N LYS A 92 30.26 -9.66 14.55
CA LYS A 92 30.93 -10.82 13.97
C LYS A 92 32.39 -10.77 14.38
N LYS A 93 32.67 -11.74 15.25
CA LYS A 93 33.91 -12.09 15.93
C LYS A 93 35.06 -12.17 14.92
N GLU A 94 36.22 -11.67 15.36
CA GLU A 94 37.50 -11.82 14.69
C GLU A 94 37.74 -13.23 14.16
N MET A 95 38.28 -13.33 12.95
CA MET A 95 39.16 -14.44 12.58
C MET A 95 40.42 -13.86 11.93
N LYS A 96 41.41 -13.60 12.79
CA LYS A 96 42.81 -13.43 12.40
C LYS A 96 43.34 -14.71 11.75
N ARG A 97 44.34 -14.52 10.88
CA ARG A 97 45.29 -15.47 10.24
C ARG A 97 44.82 -16.04 8.89
N ARG A 98 45.61 -15.99 7.82
CA ARG A 98 47.09 -16.03 7.72
C ARG A 98 47.59 -15.20 6.53
N VAL A 99 48.65 -14.44 6.80
CA VAL A 99 49.79 -14.22 5.89
C VAL A 99 50.34 -15.60 5.49
N TRP A 100 50.47 -15.87 4.20
CA TRP A 100 51.64 -16.45 3.52
C TRP A 100 51.46 -16.22 2.01
#